data_AF-A0A171AWW0-F1
#
_entry.id   AF-A0A171AWW0-F1
#
_cell.length_a   1.000
_cell.length_b   1.000
_cell.length_c   1.000
_cell.angle_alpha   90.00
_cell.angle_beta   90.00
_cell.angle_gamma   90.00
#
_symmetry.space_group_name_H-M   'P 1'
#
loop_
_entity.id
_entity.type
_entity.pdbx_description
1 polymer ?
#
loop_
_entity_poly.entity_id
_entity_poly.type
_entity_poly.pdbx_seq_one_letter_code
_entity_poly.pdbx_strand_id
1 'polypeptide(L)'
;YSRTEIKPILETLDVMLNMNISFNMYMFHGGTNFGFTAGSGGSDHFQPDLTSYDYDAPITEAGDLTDKYFAIKNAIKEVYPPGSSSVKRFTEKGDYGTVDLKPVISLLKSPIGSEPIMSEYPITFEAIGQRYGFVAYSTQIINPGRDPSVLQVNVRDRALVLLDDEEVSVLQYTLINETPLPSTLQPGQTLTLLIENLGRRNYQLLSDCTKGLISNATIDGVNLKDWKVVGFPLNSEDIEQIEEIANEVKNQTTNDTDTKLPAFYYGEFQIPQGKVLDSFLDMSLWGKGVVFINHYNLGRYWHVGPQFTLYVPGCYLKAYPENNTITILELHYI
;
A
#
# COMPACT_ATOMS: atom_id res chain seq x y z
N TYR A 1 4.39 -18.25 -0.36
CA TYR A 1 5.52 -17.89 0.52
C TYR A 1 6.68 -18.83 0.26
N SER A 2 7.85 -18.29 -0.09
CA SER A 2 9.08 -19.08 -0.17
C SER A 2 9.70 -19.14 1.22
N ARG A 3 10.14 -20.32 1.67
CA ARG A 3 10.94 -20.48 2.88
C ARG A 3 12.27 -21.12 2.49
N THR A 4 13.35 -20.55 2.96
CA THR A 4 14.69 -21.10 2.82
C THR A 4 14.96 -22.01 4.00
N GLU A 5 15.30 -23.27 3.71
CA GLU A 5 15.63 -24.25 4.72
C GLU A 5 16.89 -23.86 5.52
N ILE A 6 16.96 -24.28 6.78
CA ILE A 6 18.11 -23.98 7.66
C ILE A 6 19.37 -24.68 7.16
N LYS A 7 19.26 -25.93 6.68
CA LYS A 7 20.42 -26.77 6.35
C LYS A 7 21.34 -26.14 5.28
N PRO A 8 20.84 -25.68 4.10
CA PRO A 8 21.69 -25.02 3.10
C PRO A 8 22.41 -23.77 3.62
N ILE A 9 21.76 -23.02 4.53
CA ILE A 9 22.35 -21.84 5.15
C ILE A 9 23.55 -22.24 6.01
N LEU A 10 23.40 -23.29 6.84
CA LEU A 10 24.48 -23.78 7.70
C LEU A 10 25.64 -24.38 6.90
N GLU A 11 25.36 -25.12 5.83
CA GLU A 11 26.40 -25.69 4.96
C GLU A 11 27.23 -24.57 4.29
N THR A 12 26.58 -23.51 3.81
CA THR A 12 27.28 -22.36 3.22
C THR A 12 28.08 -21.59 4.27
N LEU A 13 27.50 -21.40 5.46
CA LEU A 13 28.15 -20.71 6.58
C LEU A 13 29.40 -21.44 7.06
N ASP A 14 29.34 -22.78 7.19
CA ASP A 14 30.48 -23.60 7.58
C ASP A 14 31.64 -23.46 6.58
N VAL A 15 31.36 -23.49 5.26
CA VAL A 15 32.38 -23.26 4.23
C VAL A 15 33.02 -21.87 4.39
N MET A 16 32.22 -20.82 4.56
CA MET A 16 32.73 -19.45 4.71
C MET A 16 33.61 -19.31 5.97
N LEU A 17 33.17 -19.86 7.11
CA LEU A 17 33.92 -19.82 8.36
C LEU A 17 35.24 -20.60 8.27
N ASN A 18 35.22 -21.82 7.72
CA ASN A 18 36.42 -22.66 7.56
C ASN A 18 37.44 -22.05 6.58
N MET A 19 36.99 -21.27 5.62
CA MET A 19 37.85 -20.55 4.67
C MET A 19 38.27 -19.16 5.16
N ASN A 20 37.89 -18.75 6.37
CA ASN A 20 38.14 -17.42 6.92
C ASN A 20 37.61 -16.29 6.00
N ILE A 21 36.45 -16.52 5.38
CA ILE A 21 35.77 -15.56 4.52
C ILE A 21 34.88 -14.67 5.39
N SER A 22 35.04 -13.35 5.24
CA SER A 22 34.09 -12.38 5.82
C SER A 22 32.78 -12.39 5.02
N PHE A 23 31.64 -12.33 5.71
CA PHE A 23 30.32 -12.37 5.08
C PHE A 23 29.37 -11.34 5.70
N ASN A 24 28.29 -11.06 4.98
CA ASN A 24 27.14 -10.30 5.45
C ASN A 24 25.87 -11.09 5.14
N MET A 25 24.98 -11.23 6.13
CA MET A 25 23.73 -11.97 5.96
C MET A 25 22.61 -11.02 5.50
N TYR A 26 22.12 -11.24 4.27
CA TYR A 26 21.04 -10.46 3.68
C TYR A 26 19.76 -11.31 3.56
N MET A 27 18.67 -11.02 4.28
CA MET A 27 18.56 -10.15 5.45
C MET A 27 18.80 -10.97 6.73
N PHE A 28 19.46 -10.38 7.74
CA PHE A 28 19.47 -10.95 9.09
C PHE A 28 18.19 -10.61 9.87
N HIS A 29 17.69 -9.38 9.67
CA HIS A 29 16.37 -8.90 10.07
C HIS A 29 15.88 -8.02 8.91
N GLY A 30 14.73 -8.36 8.33
CA GLY A 30 14.19 -7.62 7.19
C GLY A 30 13.29 -6.44 7.61
N GLY A 31 12.26 -6.72 8.42
CA GLY A 31 11.37 -5.69 8.97
C GLY A 31 10.15 -5.41 8.09
N THR A 32 9.83 -4.12 7.90
CA THR A 32 8.59 -3.66 7.23
C THR A 32 8.88 -2.51 6.27
N ASN A 33 8.28 -2.54 5.10
CA ASN A 33 8.22 -1.44 4.14
C ASN A 33 7.04 -0.50 4.49
N PHE A 34 7.17 0.31 5.54
CA PHE A 34 6.11 1.25 5.95
C PHE A 34 5.75 2.27 4.86
N GLY A 35 4.51 2.76 4.89
CA GLY A 35 4.00 3.69 3.91
C GLY A 35 4.10 3.18 2.47
N PHE A 36 4.61 4.02 1.59
CA PHE A 36 4.79 3.71 0.16
C PHE A 36 6.24 3.37 -0.20
N THR A 37 7.01 2.87 0.76
CA THR A 37 8.45 2.60 0.57
C THR A 37 8.73 1.28 -0.14
N ALA A 38 7.77 0.35 -0.16
CA ALA A 38 7.88 -0.90 -0.91
C ALA A 38 8.17 -0.61 -2.39
N GLY A 39 9.14 -1.35 -2.95
CA GLY A 39 9.51 -1.25 -4.35
C GLY A 39 8.68 -2.16 -5.23
N SER A 40 9.28 -2.57 -6.34
CA SER A 40 8.71 -3.55 -7.26
C SER A 40 9.82 -4.23 -8.06
N GLY A 41 9.51 -5.39 -8.62
CA GLY A 41 10.39 -6.15 -9.49
C GLY A 41 10.39 -7.64 -9.19
N GLY A 42 11.48 -8.33 -9.56
CA GLY A 42 11.67 -9.75 -9.25
C GLY A 42 11.13 -10.74 -10.30
N SER A 43 10.44 -10.27 -11.35
CA SER A 43 10.01 -11.10 -12.49
C SER A 43 10.00 -10.31 -13.81
N ASP A 44 9.66 -11.00 -14.91
CA ASP A 44 9.51 -10.40 -16.24
C ASP A 44 8.29 -9.46 -16.32
N HIS A 45 7.30 -9.63 -15.42
CA HIS A 45 6.13 -8.77 -15.29
C HIS A 45 6.30 -7.77 -14.14
N PHE A 46 5.49 -6.71 -14.13
CA PHE A 46 5.47 -5.80 -12.99
C PHE A 46 4.86 -6.51 -11.79
N GLN A 47 5.64 -6.61 -10.71
CA GLN A 47 5.21 -7.18 -9.44
C GLN A 47 5.58 -6.22 -8.31
N PRO A 48 4.61 -5.65 -7.58
CA PRO A 48 4.92 -4.83 -6.43
C PRO A 48 5.41 -5.68 -5.25
N ASP A 49 6.38 -5.16 -4.52
CA ASP A 49 6.83 -5.75 -3.27
C ASP A 49 5.74 -5.58 -2.20
N LEU A 50 5.69 -6.51 -1.24
CA LEU A 50 4.74 -6.47 -0.14
C LEU A 50 5.12 -5.40 0.90
N THR A 51 4.18 -5.07 1.77
CA THR A 51 4.44 -4.22 2.95
C THR A 51 5.34 -4.96 3.94
N SER A 52 5.10 -6.24 4.20
CA SER A 52 6.01 -7.06 5.00
C SER A 52 7.33 -7.25 4.26
N TYR A 53 8.43 -7.01 4.96
CA TYR A 53 9.77 -7.35 4.53
C TYR A 53 10.39 -8.42 5.45
N ASP A 54 9.57 -9.32 6.00
CA ASP A 54 10.01 -10.42 6.88
C ASP A 54 11.18 -11.23 6.28
N TYR A 55 11.16 -11.40 4.95
CA TYR A 55 12.23 -12.02 4.16
C TYR A 55 12.48 -13.51 4.47
N ASP A 56 11.67 -14.15 5.34
CA ASP A 56 12.04 -15.41 5.98
C ASP A 56 13.44 -15.30 6.63
N ALA A 57 13.75 -14.13 7.19
CA ALA A 57 15.01 -13.83 7.83
C ALA A 57 15.16 -14.61 9.16
N PRO A 58 16.38 -14.71 9.70
CA PRO A 58 16.60 -15.23 11.05
C PRO A 58 15.77 -14.50 12.12
N ILE A 59 15.54 -13.20 11.96
CA ILE A 59 14.68 -12.39 12.83
C ILE A 59 13.46 -11.94 12.02
N THR A 60 12.27 -12.29 12.50
CA THR A 60 10.98 -11.98 11.85
C THR A 60 10.76 -10.47 11.70
N GLU A 61 9.74 -10.09 10.93
CA GLU A 61 9.26 -8.70 10.78
C GLU A 61 9.10 -7.98 12.15
N ALA A 62 8.53 -8.64 13.15
CA ALA A 62 8.30 -8.07 14.47
C ALA A 62 9.41 -8.35 15.50
N GLY A 63 10.61 -8.73 15.04
CA GLY A 63 11.78 -8.87 15.92
C GLY A 63 11.89 -10.21 16.66
N ASP A 64 10.98 -11.16 16.42
CA ASP A 64 11.06 -12.48 17.05
C ASP A 64 12.21 -13.32 16.47
N LEU A 65 12.92 -14.04 17.35
CA LEU A 65 14.04 -14.91 16.99
C LEU A 65 13.51 -16.28 16.55
N THR A 66 13.84 -16.66 15.32
CA THR A 66 13.40 -17.94 14.74
C THR A 66 14.36 -19.09 15.08
N ASP A 67 13.97 -20.33 14.74
CA ASP A 67 14.89 -21.47 14.80
C ASP A 67 16.12 -21.27 13.89
N LYS A 68 15.95 -20.55 12.78
CA LYS A 68 17.03 -20.18 11.87
C LYS A 68 18.06 -19.28 12.55
N TYR A 69 17.63 -18.31 13.36
CA TYR A 69 18.53 -17.50 14.19
C TYR A 69 19.36 -18.35 15.15
N PHE A 70 18.72 -19.27 15.90
CA PHE A 70 19.45 -20.09 16.87
C PHE A 70 20.41 -21.07 16.22
N ALA A 71 20.04 -21.65 15.07
CA ALA A 71 20.92 -22.51 14.31
C ALA A 71 22.17 -21.78 13.82
N ILE A 72 22.01 -20.59 13.23
CA ILE A 72 23.12 -19.73 12.80
C ILE A 72 24.00 -19.32 13.99
N LYS A 73 23.37 -18.87 15.09
CA LYS A 73 24.08 -18.48 16.32
C LYS A 73 24.94 -19.61 16.88
N ASN A 74 24.43 -20.84 16.86
CA ASN A 74 25.15 -22.00 17.35
C ASN A 74 26.35 -22.36 16.47
N ALA A 75 26.18 -22.35 15.13
CA ALA A 75 27.27 -22.60 14.20
C ALA A 75 28.42 -21.57 14.35
N ILE A 76 28.09 -20.28 14.48
CA ILE A 76 29.10 -19.24 14.70
C ILE A 76 29.80 -19.42 16.06
N LYS A 77 29.05 -19.79 17.10
CA LYS A 77 29.57 -19.97 18.46
C LYS A 77 30.63 -21.08 18.55
N GLU A 78 30.55 -22.11 17.72
CA GLU A 78 31.56 -23.19 17.67
C GLU A 78 32.93 -22.68 17.23
N VAL A 79 32.96 -21.68 16.33
CA VAL A 79 34.19 -21.06 15.81
C VAL A 79 34.62 -19.85 16.65
N TYR A 80 33.65 -19.04 17.07
CA TYR A 80 33.86 -17.81 17.83
C TYR A 80 32.98 -17.80 19.08
N PRO A 81 33.43 -18.39 20.21
CA PRO A 81 32.66 -18.44 21.44
C PRO A 81 32.37 -17.03 21.97
N PRO A 82 31.11 -16.57 21.99
CA PRO A 82 30.79 -15.25 22.53
C PRO A 82 30.75 -15.31 24.05
N GLY A 83 30.68 -14.13 24.69
CA GLY A 83 30.25 -14.03 26.08
C GLY A 83 28.84 -14.60 26.30
N SER A 84 28.54 -15.04 27.52
CA SER A 84 27.21 -15.55 27.86
C SER A 84 26.19 -14.41 27.91
N SER A 85 25.26 -14.38 26.95
CA SER A 85 24.07 -13.53 27.02
C SER A 85 22.81 -14.33 26.68
N SER A 86 21.83 -14.26 27.57
CA SER A 86 20.48 -14.75 27.32
C SER A 86 19.72 -13.73 26.47
N VAL A 87 19.05 -14.20 25.42
CA VAL A 87 18.16 -13.37 24.60
C VAL A 87 16.75 -13.94 24.67
N LYS A 88 15.74 -13.06 24.74
CA LYS A 88 14.33 -13.49 24.68
C LYS A 88 14.00 -13.89 23.25
N ARG A 89 13.36 -15.05 23.09
CA ARG A 89 13.00 -15.58 21.76
C ARG A 89 11.83 -14.84 21.12
N PHE A 90 10.79 -14.56 21.90
CA PHE A 90 9.58 -13.91 21.43
C PHE A 90 9.32 -12.62 22.22
N THR A 91 8.84 -11.58 21.54
CA THR A 91 8.26 -10.40 22.16
C THR A 91 6.76 -10.61 22.38
N GLU A 92 6.25 -10.07 23.47
CA GLU A 92 4.81 -10.09 23.77
C GLU A 92 4.06 -9.25 22.74
N LYS A 93 2.96 -9.78 22.19
CA LYS A 93 2.08 -9.07 21.26
C LYS A 93 0.73 -8.82 21.90
N GLY A 94 0.17 -7.64 21.67
CA GLY A 94 -1.15 -7.25 22.16
C GLY A 94 -2.25 -7.75 21.24
N ASP A 95 -3.30 -8.32 21.83
CA ASP A 95 -4.62 -8.45 21.19
C ASP A 95 -5.49 -7.31 21.70
N TYR A 96 -5.79 -6.37 20.82
CA TYR A 96 -6.58 -5.18 21.14
C TYR A 96 -8.05 -5.31 20.69
N GLY A 97 -8.45 -6.49 20.19
CA GLY A 97 -9.80 -6.78 19.75
C GLY A 97 -10.16 -6.16 18.39
N THR A 98 -11.47 -6.02 18.16
CA THR A 98 -12.04 -5.51 16.91
C THR A 98 -12.35 -4.03 17.02
N VAL A 99 -12.08 -3.27 15.95
CA VAL A 99 -12.44 -1.86 15.84
C VAL A 99 -13.46 -1.70 14.72
N ASP A 100 -14.65 -1.19 15.06
CA ASP A 100 -15.68 -0.88 14.08
C ASP A 100 -15.34 0.43 13.36
N LEU A 101 -15.33 0.38 12.01
CA LEU A 101 -15.06 1.55 11.19
C LEU A 101 -16.33 2.08 10.53
N LYS A 102 -16.41 3.39 10.38
CA LYS A 102 -17.49 4.08 9.67
C LYS A 102 -16.95 4.79 8.44
N PRO A 103 -17.70 4.81 7.32
CA PRO A 103 -17.33 5.62 6.16
C PRO A 103 -17.29 7.10 6.57
N VAL A 104 -16.27 7.82 6.10
CA VAL A 104 -16.06 9.25 6.37
C VAL A 104 -16.34 10.06 5.10
N ILE A 105 -15.54 9.84 4.06
CA ILE A 105 -15.59 10.63 2.83
C ILE A 105 -14.95 9.85 1.67
N SER A 106 -15.49 10.00 0.47
CA SER A 106 -14.85 9.48 -0.75
C SER A 106 -13.56 10.24 -1.04
N LEU A 107 -12.51 9.55 -1.48
CA LEU A 107 -11.20 10.13 -1.78
C LEU A 107 -11.32 11.32 -2.74
N LEU A 108 -12.09 11.18 -3.83
CA LEU A 108 -12.23 12.23 -4.84
C LEU A 108 -13.03 13.46 -4.35
N LYS A 109 -13.83 13.31 -3.30
CA LYS A 109 -14.57 14.40 -2.65
C LYS A 109 -13.81 15.00 -1.46
N SER A 110 -12.69 14.40 -1.06
CA SER A 110 -11.93 14.80 0.12
C SER A 110 -11.12 16.08 -0.13
N PRO A 111 -10.89 16.91 0.91
CA PRO A 111 -10.16 18.17 0.75
C PRO A 111 -8.64 18.00 0.66
N ILE A 112 -8.13 16.77 0.78
CA ILE A 112 -6.69 16.46 0.76
C ILE A 112 -6.11 16.36 -0.66
N GLY A 113 -6.95 16.54 -1.68
CA GLY A 113 -6.49 16.62 -3.07
C GLY A 113 -5.65 17.87 -3.30
N SER A 114 -4.55 17.73 -4.04
CA SER A 114 -3.73 18.87 -4.43
C SER A 114 -4.53 19.87 -5.28
N GLU A 115 -4.01 21.10 -5.38
CA GLU A 115 -4.53 22.06 -6.37
C GLU A 115 -4.57 21.44 -7.78
N PRO A 116 -5.71 21.53 -8.50
CA PRO A 116 -5.83 20.89 -9.80
C PRO A 116 -4.91 21.50 -10.86
N ILE A 117 -4.19 20.65 -11.57
CA ILE A 117 -3.37 21.04 -12.72
C ILE A 117 -4.14 20.72 -14.00
N MET A 118 -4.35 21.73 -14.84
CA MET A 118 -4.95 21.55 -16.16
C MET A 118 -3.87 21.33 -17.21
N SER A 119 -4.03 20.32 -18.06
CA SER A 119 -3.07 19.99 -19.12
C SER A 119 -3.78 19.42 -20.34
N GLU A 120 -3.38 19.82 -21.56
CA GLU A 120 -3.97 19.26 -22.79
C GLU A 120 -3.71 17.75 -22.91
N TYR A 121 -2.54 17.28 -22.44
CA TYR A 121 -2.14 15.87 -22.46
C TYR A 121 -1.75 15.38 -21.06
N PRO A 122 -1.74 14.06 -20.81
CA PRO A 122 -1.36 13.52 -19.52
C PRO A 122 0.05 13.94 -19.07
N ILE A 123 0.19 14.18 -17.77
CA ILE A 123 1.47 14.49 -17.10
C ILE A 123 1.75 13.44 -16.03
N THR A 124 3.01 13.07 -15.84
CA THR A 124 3.37 11.99 -14.93
C THR A 124 3.34 12.44 -13.47
N PHE A 125 3.37 11.49 -12.53
CA PHE A 125 3.52 11.78 -11.10
C PHE A 125 4.73 12.69 -10.83
N GLU A 126 5.86 12.39 -11.49
CA GLU A 126 7.10 13.15 -11.31
C GLU A 126 6.99 14.59 -11.84
N ALA A 127 6.23 14.80 -12.91
CA ALA A 127 6.03 16.13 -13.50
C ALA A 127 5.24 17.08 -12.59
N ILE A 128 4.36 16.53 -11.75
CA ILE A 128 3.62 17.29 -10.72
C ILE A 128 4.34 17.31 -9.36
N GLY A 129 5.57 16.77 -9.29
CA GLY A 129 6.35 16.71 -8.05
C GLY A 129 5.84 15.69 -7.02
N GLN A 130 4.93 14.78 -7.40
CA GLN A 130 4.37 13.80 -6.48
C GLN A 130 5.16 12.49 -6.51
N ARG A 131 5.63 12.06 -5.34
CA ARG A 131 6.47 10.86 -5.22
C ARG A 131 5.65 9.58 -5.07
N TYR A 132 4.60 9.59 -4.25
CA TYR A 132 3.87 8.39 -3.81
C TYR A 132 2.35 8.62 -3.78
N GLY A 133 1.59 7.60 -3.38
CA GLY A 133 0.14 7.69 -3.25
C GLY A 133 -0.57 7.55 -4.59
N PHE A 134 -1.57 8.39 -4.80
CA PHE A 134 -2.52 8.30 -5.90
C PHE A 134 -2.59 9.61 -6.68
N VAL A 135 -2.91 9.55 -7.98
CA VAL A 135 -3.23 10.73 -8.79
C VAL A 135 -4.47 10.45 -9.61
N ALA A 136 -5.44 11.34 -9.53
CA ALA A 136 -6.65 11.31 -10.34
C ALA A 136 -6.43 12.14 -11.62
N TYR A 137 -6.68 11.51 -12.77
CA TYR A 137 -6.68 12.15 -14.08
C TYR A 137 -8.11 12.16 -14.61
N SER A 138 -8.72 13.34 -14.72
CA SER A 138 -10.10 13.49 -15.15
C SER A 138 -10.22 14.25 -16.46
N THR A 139 -11.10 13.80 -17.35
CA THR A 139 -11.47 14.50 -18.59
C THR A 139 -12.96 14.30 -18.90
N GLN A 140 -13.50 15.14 -19.77
CA GLN A 140 -14.89 15.04 -20.23
C GLN A 140 -14.97 14.20 -21.50
N ILE A 141 -15.92 13.26 -21.53
CA ILE A 141 -16.22 12.48 -22.72
C ILE A 141 -16.87 13.38 -23.76
N ILE A 142 -16.18 13.70 -24.84
CA ILE A 142 -16.73 14.52 -25.93
C ILE A 142 -17.53 13.65 -26.90
N ASN A 143 -17.00 12.48 -27.26
CA ASN A 143 -17.64 11.53 -28.16
C ASN A 143 -17.52 10.12 -27.55
N PRO A 144 -18.65 9.46 -27.22
CA PRO A 144 -18.65 8.12 -26.61
C PRO A 144 -18.12 7.03 -27.55
N GLY A 145 -17.93 7.32 -28.85
CA GLY A 145 -17.39 6.36 -29.81
C GLY A 145 -18.43 5.34 -30.26
N ARG A 146 -17.99 4.10 -30.52
CA ARG A 146 -18.89 2.98 -30.85
C ARG A 146 -19.41 2.31 -29.58
N ASP A 147 -20.30 1.32 -29.73
CA ASP A 147 -20.80 0.53 -28.59
C ASP A 147 -20.44 -0.96 -28.77
N PRO A 148 -19.64 -1.57 -27.86
CA PRO A 148 -18.88 -0.90 -26.80
C PRO A 148 -17.66 -0.16 -27.37
N SER A 149 -17.38 1.02 -26.83
CA SER A 149 -16.13 1.72 -27.12
C SER A 149 -15.02 1.15 -26.24
N VAL A 150 -13.78 1.22 -26.71
CA VAL A 150 -12.63 0.67 -25.97
C VAL A 150 -11.76 1.81 -25.48
N LEU A 151 -11.61 1.90 -24.16
CA LEU A 151 -10.63 2.76 -23.51
C LEU A 151 -9.27 2.04 -23.49
N GLN A 152 -8.24 2.69 -24.01
CA GLN A 152 -6.85 2.22 -23.95
C GLN A 152 -5.99 3.21 -23.16
N VAL A 153 -5.25 2.71 -22.17
CA VAL A 153 -4.46 3.51 -21.21
C VAL A 153 -3.12 2.87 -20.95
N ASN A 154 -2.04 3.62 -21.12
CA ASN A 154 -0.71 3.20 -20.68
C ASN A 154 -0.47 3.66 -19.22
N VAL A 155 -0.99 2.87 -18.28
CA VAL A 155 -0.93 3.16 -16.84
C VAL A 155 0.34 2.61 -16.21
N ARG A 156 0.91 3.36 -15.24
CA ARG A 156 1.87 2.85 -14.25
C ARG A 156 1.46 3.27 -12.83
N ASP A 157 0.90 2.40 -11.98
CA ASP A 157 0.87 0.94 -12.13
C ASP A 157 -0.54 0.35 -12.19
N ARG A 158 -1.52 0.92 -11.48
CA ARG A 158 -2.90 0.42 -11.47
C ARG A 158 -3.88 1.58 -11.51
N ALA A 159 -4.86 1.54 -12.39
CA ALA A 159 -5.89 2.58 -12.52
C ALA A 159 -7.26 2.01 -12.19
N LEU A 160 -8.01 2.70 -11.33
CA LEU A 160 -9.46 2.58 -11.31
C LEU A 160 -10.02 3.48 -12.40
N VAL A 161 -10.86 2.91 -13.26
CA VAL A 161 -11.56 3.63 -14.32
C VAL A 161 -12.95 3.96 -13.79
N LEU A 162 -13.23 5.25 -13.63
CA LEU A 162 -14.48 5.75 -13.07
C LEU A 162 -15.22 6.60 -14.11
N LEU A 163 -16.54 6.43 -14.21
CA LEU A 163 -17.45 7.32 -14.95
C LEU A 163 -18.39 8.00 -13.96
N ASP A 164 -18.34 9.32 -13.87
CA ASP A 164 -19.11 10.11 -12.89
C ASP A 164 -19.01 9.55 -11.46
N ASP A 165 -17.76 9.24 -11.06
CA ASP A 165 -17.36 8.63 -9.78
C ASP A 165 -17.85 7.18 -9.53
N GLU A 166 -18.43 6.51 -10.53
CA GLU A 166 -18.75 5.08 -10.47
C GLU A 166 -17.66 4.23 -11.11
N GLU A 167 -17.17 3.20 -10.42
CA GLU A 167 -16.17 2.30 -10.98
C GLU A 167 -16.76 1.42 -12.09
N VAL A 168 -16.11 1.43 -13.25
CA VAL A 168 -16.48 0.61 -14.40
C VAL A 168 -15.43 -0.43 -14.76
N SER A 169 -14.17 -0.21 -14.36
CA SER A 169 -13.09 -1.15 -14.65
C SER A 169 -11.82 -0.88 -13.85
N VAL A 170 -10.89 -1.82 -13.91
CA VAL A 170 -9.53 -1.69 -13.37
C VAL A 170 -8.52 -2.05 -14.45
N LEU A 171 -7.55 -1.17 -14.67
CA LEU A 171 -6.40 -1.42 -15.53
C LEU A 171 -5.14 -1.63 -14.69
N GLN A 172 -4.24 -2.49 -15.15
CA GLN A 172 -3.00 -2.80 -14.44
C GLN A 172 -1.83 -2.99 -15.40
N TYR A 173 -0.72 -2.30 -15.11
CA TYR A 173 0.52 -2.31 -15.86
C TYR A 173 1.01 -3.75 -16.07
N THR A 174 1.39 -4.06 -17.31
CA THR A 174 1.82 -5.39 -17.80
C THR A 174 0.76 -6.50 -17.78
N LEU A 175 -0.47 -6.26 -17.29
CA LEU A 175 -1.55 -7.24 -17.27
C LEU A 175 -2.71 -6.88 -18.22
N ILE A 176 -3.29 -5.69 -18.06
CA ILE A 176 -4.44 -5.23 -18.84
C ILE A 176 -4.40 -3.71 -18.96
N ASN A 177 -4.31 -3.22 -20.20
CA ASN A 177 -4.17 -1.80 -20.52
C ASN A 177 -5.35 -1.24 -21.34
N GLU A 178 -6.37 -2.05 -21.57
CA GLU A 178 -7.57 -1.64 -22.27
C GLU A 178 -8.81 -2.30 -21.66
N THR A 179 -9.95 -1.65 -21.80
CA THR A 179 -11.22 -2.13 -21.28
C THR A 179 -12.39 -1.57 -22.10
N PRO A 180 -13.46 -2.36 -22.36
CA PRO A 180 -14.67 -1.82 -22.94
C PRO A 180 -15.35 -0.88 -21.95
N LEU A 181 -15.80 0.27 -22.42
CA LEU A 181 -16.66 1.16 -21.65
C LEU A 181 -18.12 0.69 -21.72
N PRO A 182 -18.94 0.97 -20.68
CA PRO A 182 -20.35 0.59 -20.68
C PRO A 182 -21.12 1.19 -21.85
N SER A 183 -22.13 0.48 -22.36
CA SER A 183 -23.05 0.98 -23.39
C SER A 183 -23.85 2.22 -22.97
N THR A 184 -23.84 2.53 -21.67
CA THR A 184 -24.45 3.74 -21.09
C THR A 184 -23.60 5.00 -21.26
N LEU A 185 -22.39 4.91 -21.82
CA LEU A 185 -21.48 6.04 -22.01
C LEU A 185 -22.15 7.18 -22.80
N GLN A 186 -22.17 8.39 -22.24
CA GLN A 186 -22.75 9.59 -22.86
C GLN A 186 -21.73 10.71 -23.02
N PRO A 187 -21.91 11.62 -24.00
CA PRO A 187 -21.21 12.89 -24.03
C PRO A 187 -21.43 13.69 -22.74
N GLY A 188 -20.38 14.34 -22.22
CA GLY A 188 -20.42 15.17 -21.02
C GLY A 188 -20.27 14.39 -19.70
N GLN A 189 -20.09 13.07 -19.74
CA GLN A 189 -19.69 12.33 -18.55
C GLN A 189 -18.22 12.57 -18.23
N THR A 190 -17.88 12.52 -16.94
CA THR A 190 -16.52 12.65 -16.46
C THR A 190 -15.87 11.27 -16.42
N LEU A 191 -14.83 11.06 -17.22
CA LEU A 191 -13.93 9.92 -17.10
C LEU A 191 -12.81 10.29 -16.13
N THR A 192 -12.66 9.52 -15.05
CA THR A 192 -11.56 9.65 -14.10
C THR A 192 -10.74 8.37 -14.06
N LEU A 193 -9.41 8.51 -14.21
CA LEU A 193 -8.44 7.45 -13.95
C LEU A 193 -7.77 7.75 -12.61
N LEU A 194 -8.17 7.04 -11.55
CA LEU A 194 -7.46 7.11 -10.27
C LEU A 194 -6.30 6.12 -10.30
N ILE A 195 -5.09 6.63 -10.47
CA ILE A 195 -3.88 5.83 -10.64
C ILE A 195 -3.15 5.71 -9.31
N GLU A 196 -2.82 4.47 -8.92
CA GLU A 196 -1.96 4.14 -7.79
C GLU A 196 -0.53 3.88 -8.26
N ASN A 197 0.45 4.49 -7.59
CA ASN A 197 1.86 4.10 -7.69
C ASN A 197 2.13 2.92 -6.74
N LEU A 198 2.22 1.71 -7.30
CA LEU A 198 2.39 0.47 -6.54
C LEU A 198 3.84 0.24 -6.07
N GLY A 199 4.78 1.11 -6.44
CA GLY A 199 6.19 1.01 -6.08
C GLY A 199 7.08 1.13 -7.31
N ARG A 200 8.13 1.95 -7.22
CA ARG A 200 9.13 2.07 -8.30
C ARG A 200 10.03 0.84 -8.29
N ARG A 201 10.39 0.38 -9.50
CA ARG A 201 11.30 -0.75 -9.65
C ARG A 201 12.63 -0.43 -8.95
N ASN A 202 13.15 -1.39 -8.21
CA ASN A 202 14.37 -1.22 -7.39
C ASN A 202 15.49 -2.19 -7.78
N TYR A 203 15.24 -3.08 -8.75
CA TYR A 203 16.17 -4.12 -9.18
C TYR A 203 16.12 -4.31 -10.71
N GLN A 204 17.26 -4.72 -11.29
CA GLN A 204 17.48 -4.81 -12.75
C GLN A 204 17.33 -3.47 -13.50
N LEU A 205 16.78 -3.49 -14.72
CA LEU A 205 16.67 -2.31 -15.56
C LEU A 205 15.57 -1.38 -15.03
N LEU A 206 15.96 -0.19 -14.56
CA LEU A 206 15.07 0.80 -13.95
C LEU A 206 14.32 1.66 -14.99
N SER A 207 13.80 1.04 -16.05
CA SER A 207 13.20 1.73 -17.20
C SER A 207 11.73 2.13 -17.00
N ASP A 208 11.05 1.59 -15.98
CA ASP A 208 9.63 1.79 -15.70
C ASP A 208 9.35 2.56 -14.40
N CYS A 209 10.31 3.40 -13.97
CA CYS A 209 10.22 4.15 -12.73
C CYS A 209 9.30 5.39 -12.78
N THR A 210 8.97 5.89 -13.97
CA THR A 210 7.98 6.96 -14.14
C THR A 210 6.58 6.43 -13.86
N LYS A 211 5.76 7.19 -13.12
CA LYS A 211 4.44 6.74 -12.64
C LYS A 211 3.30 7.63 -13.13
N GLY A 212 2.08 7.12 -13.06
CA GLY A 212 0.88 7.76 -13.57
C GLY A 212 0.55 7.34 -14.99
N LEU A 213 0.04 8.28 -15.77
CA LEU A 213 -0.33 8.07 -17.17
C LEU A 213 0.86 8.42 -18.08
N ILE A 214 1.43 7.40 -18.73
CA ILE A 214 2.74 7.50 -19.41
C ILE A 214 2.63 7.90 -20.88
N SER A 215 1.46 7.71 -21.47
CA SER A 215 1.12 8.20 -22.81
C SER A 215 -0.35 8.59 -22.87
N ASN A 216 -0.76 9.23 -23.96
CA ASN A 216 -2.15 9.59 -24.19
C ASN A 216 -3.06 8.36 -24.02
N ALA A 217 -4.14 8.53 -23.26
CA ALA A 217 -5.24 7.59 -23.25
C ALA A 217 -6.12 7.83 -24.48
N THR A 218 -6.75 6.78 -25.00
CA THR A 218 -7.60 6.86 -26.19
C THR A 218 -8.92 6.15 -25.98
N ILE A 219 -9.96 6.63 -26.66
CA ILE A 219 -11.21 5.90 -26.86
C ILE A 219 -11.32 5.60 -28.35
N ASP A 220 -11.36 4.31 -28.71
CA ASP A 220 -11.37 3.84 -30.11
C ASP A 220 -10.25 4.47 -30.98
N GLY A 221 -9.07 4.69 -30.39
CA GLY A 221 -7.91 5.30 -31.06
C GLY A 221 -7.94 6.83 -31.15
N VAL A 222 -8.98 7.49 -30.66
CA VAL A 222 -9.04 8.96 -30.55
C VAL A 222 -8.43 9.41 -29.22
N ASN A 223 -7.41 10.26 -29.29
CA ASN A 223 -6.75 10.80 -28.09
C ASN A 223 -7.71 11.60 -27.21
N LEU A 224 -7.71 11.29 -25.93
CA LEU A 224 -8.34 12.09 -24.89
C LEU A 224 -7.45 13.26 -24.50
N LYS A 225 -8.07 14.42 -24.28
CA LYS A 225 -7.40 15.70 -24.01
C LYS A 225 -8.00 16.42 -22.81
N ASP A 226 -7.44 17.58 -22.46
CA ASP A 226 -7.98 18.52 -21.48
C ASP A 226 -8.14 17.88 -20.09
N TRP A 227 -7.04 17.32 -19.60
CA TRP A 227 -6.95 16.63 -18.33
C TRP A 227 -6.90 17.61 -17.16
N LYS A 228 -7.74 17.34 -16.16
CA LYS A 228 -7.61 17.83 -14.79
C LYS A 228 -6.85 16.78 -13.98
N VAL A 229 -5.72 17.17 -13.39
CA VAL A 229 -4.85 16.27 -12.63
C VAL A 229 -4.81 16.70 -11.16
N VAL A 230 -5.17 15.79 -10.26
CA VAL A 230 -5.23 16.02 -8.80
C VAL A 230 -4.44 14.93 -8.08
N GLY A 231 -3.49 15.34 -7.25
CA GLY A 231 -2.63 14.47 -6.48
C GLY A 231 -3.16 14.17 -5.07
N PHE A 232 -2.95 12.94 -4.59
CA PHE A 232 -3.26 12.46 -3.24
C PHE A 232 -2.03 11.75 -2.65
N PRO A 233 -1.10 12.49 -2.02
CA PRO A 233 0.12 11.93 -1.45
C PRO A 233 -0.12 11.01 -0.24
N LEU A 234 -1.15 11.33 0.55
CA LEU A 234 -1.51 10.66 1.81
C LEU A 234 -0.35 10.74 2.84
N ASN A 235 0.18 11.96 2.99
CA ASN A 235 1.12 12.27 4.08
C ASN A 235 0.36 12.32 5.43
N SER A 236 1.09 12.46 6.54
CA SER A 236 0.47 12.45 7.87
C SER A 236 -0.52 13.61 8.04
N GLU A 237 -0.22 14.80 7.50
CA GLU A 237 -1.08 15.99 7.57
C GLU A 237 -2.38 15.83 6.78
N ASP A 238 -2.36 15.10 5.66
CA ASP A 238 -3.55 14.75 4.89
C ASP A 238 -4.46 13.85 5.74
N ILE A 239 -3.88 12.87 6.43
CA ILE A 239 -4.64 11.92 7.25
C ILE A 239 -5.19 12.57 8.51
N GLU A 240 -4.44 13.46 9.16
CA GLU A 240 -4.95 14.27 10.26
C GLU A 240 -6.20 15.06 9.87
N GLN A 241 -6.24 15.66 8.67
CA GLN A 241 -7.44 16.34 8.16
C GLN A 241 -8.63 15.39 7.97
N ILE A 242 -8.39 14.15 7.50
CA ILE A 242 -9.46 13.14 7.41
C ILE A 242 -9.98 12.75 8.80
N GLU A 243 -9.09 12.60 9.78
CA GLU A 243 -9.46 12.30 11.17
C GLU A 243 -10.27 13.45 11.80
N GLU A 244 -9.95 14.71 11.49
CA GLU A 244 -10.73 15.88 11.89
C GLU A 244 -12.16 15.83 11.31
N ILE A 245 -12.30 15.58 10.01
CA ILE A 245 -13.61 15.43 9.35
C ILE A 245 -14.40 14.28 9.96
N ALA A 246 -13.76 13.15 10.25
CA ALA A 246 -14.41 12.01 10.88
C ALA A 246 -15.00 12.36 12.25
N ASN A 247 -14.28 13.17 13.04
CA ASN A 247 -14.73 13.67 14.33
C ASN A 247 -15.92 14.64 14.21
N GLU A 248 -15.94 15.47 13.17
CA GLU A 248 -17.08 16.36 12.88
C GLU A 248 -18.33 15.56 12.47
N VAL A 249 -18.19 14.60 11.56
CA VAL A 249 -19.28 13.75 11.07
C VAL A 249 -19.87 12.89 12.20
N LYS A 250 -19.04 12.40 13.12
CA LYS A 250 -19.49 11.64 14.31
C LYS A 250 -20.50 12.42 15.17
N ASN A 251 -20.42 13.75 15.16
CA ASN A 251 -21.30 14.62 15.94
C ASN A 251 -22.59 15.02 15.19
N GLN A 252 -22.75 14.61 13.93
CA GLN A 252 -23.92 14.90 13.11
C GLN A 252 -24.90 13.72 13.11
N THR A 253 -26.20 13.99 13.26
CA THR A 253 -27.28 13.00 13.33
C THR A 253 -27.77 12.49 11.97
N THR A 254 -27.20 12.98 10.86
CA THR A 254 -27.64 12.66 9.51
C THR A 254 -26.82 11.51 8.92
N ASN A 255 -27.50 10.40 8.63
CA ASN A 255 -26.96 9.22 7.93
C ASN A 255 -26.76 9.47 6.43
N ASP A 256 -26.26 10.62 6.03
CA ASP A 256 -26.04 10.92 4.61
C ASP A 256 -24.74 10.25 4.17
N THR A 257 -24.84 8.98 3.75
CA THR A 257 -23.69 8.15 3.38
C THR A 257 -23.68 7.91 1.88
N ASP A 258 -23.73 8.98 1.07
CA ASP A 258 -23.33 8.96 -0.36
C ASP A 258 -21.79 8.85 -0.51
N THR A 259 -21.18 8.05 0.37
CA THR A 259 -19.75 7.75 0.37
C THR A 259 -19.53 6.54 -0.52
N LYS A 260 -18.97 6.80 -1.70
CA LYS A 260 -18.62 5.79 -2.71
C LYS A 260 -17.14 5.48 -2.64
N LEU A 261 -16.76 4.24 -2.97
CA LEU A 261 -15.36 3.87 -3.09
C LEU A 261 -14.70 4.60 -4.27
N PRO A 262 -13.39 4.88 -4.20
CA PRO A 262 -12.52 4.73 -3.03
C PRO A 262 -12.86 5.71 -1.91
N ALA A 263 -12.82 5.24 -0.65
CA ALA A 263 -13.25 6.03 0.49
C ALA A 263 -12.40 5.80 1.74
N PHE A 264 -12.38 6.82 2.59
CA PHE A 264 -11.83 6.73 3.93
C PHE A 264 -12.85 6.18 4.91
N TYR A 265 -12.39 5.26 5.76
CA TYR A 265 -13.09 4.71 6.91
C TYR A 265 -12.31 5.04 8.17
N TYR A 266 -13.02 5.34 9.26
CA TYR A 266 -12.41 5.77 10.52
C TYR A 266 -13.03 5.05 11.71
N GLY A 267 -12.19 4.76 12.71
CA GLY A 267 -12.58 4.21 13.99
C GLY A 267 -11.62 4.62 15.10
N GLU A 268 -12.06 4.42 16.34
CA GLU A 268 -11.29 4.71 17.54
C GLU A 268 -11.29 3.50 18.45
N PHE A 269 -10.19 3.31 19.16
CA PHE A 269 -10.08 2.25 20.17
C PHE A 269 -9.15 2.68 21.31
N GLN A 270 -9.37 2.11 22.48
CA GLN A 270 -8.46 2.26 23.63
C GLN A 270 -7.78 0.92 23.88
N ILE A 271 -6.48 0.97 24.10
CA ILE A 271 -5.77 -0.22 24.57
C ILE A 271 -6.05 -0.44 26.07
N PRO A 272 -6.01 -1.69 26.57
CA PRO A 272 -6.16 -1.96 28.00
C PRO A 272 -5.09 -1.28 28.86
N GLN A 273 -5.41 -1.04 30.13
CA GLN A 273 -4.42 -0.54 31.09
C GLN A 273 -3.24 -1.51 31.21
N GLY A 274 -2.03 -1.02 31.00
CA GLY A 274 -0.82 -1.83 31.07
C GLY A 274 0.28 -1.33 30.13
N LYS A 275 1.19 -2.24 29.78
CA LYS A 275 2.26 -1.97 28.82
C LYS A 275 1.68 -1.95 27.40
N VAL A 276 2.08 -0.96 26.60
CA VAL A 276 1.83 -0.94 25.15
C VAL A 276 2.68 -2.03 24.49
N LEU A 277 2.04 -2.90 23.72
CA LEU A 277 2.66 -4.04 23.03
C LEU A 277 2.52 -3.84 21.53
N ASP A 278 3.44 -4.42 20.76
CA ASP A 278 3.27 -4.51 19.32
C ASP A 278 2.04 -5.39 19.00
N SER A 279 1.42 -5.18 17.85
CA SER A 279 0.26 -5.96 17.41
C SER A 279 0.30 -6.21 15.90
N PHE A 280 -0.72 -6.89 15.39
CA PHE A 280 -0.93 -7.11 13.96
C PHE A 280 -2.39 -6.86 13.63
N LEU A 281 -2.64 -5.97 12.67
CA LEU A 281 -3.99 -5.69 12.18
C LEU A 281 -4.35 -6.69 11.09
N ASP A 282 -5.43 -7.44 11.28
CA ASP A 282 -5.98 -8.37 10.28
C ASP A 282 -6.85 -7.64 9.25
N MET A 283 -6.46 -7.75 7.98
CA MET A 283 -7.12 -7.14 6.82
C MET A 283 -7.73 -8.19 5.88
N SER A 284 -7.88 -9.44 6.32
CA SER A 284 -8.37 -10.56 5.50
C SER A 284 -9.80 -10.38 4.97
N LEU A 285 -10.61 -9.55 5.62
CA LEU A 285 -11.98 -9.24 5.24
C LEU A 285 -12.13 -7.94 4.43
N TRP A 286 -11.02 -7.27 4.11
CA TRP A 286 -10.97 -6.03 3.34
C TRP A 286 -10.40 -6.24 1.94
N GLY A 287 -10.73 -5.36 0.99
CA GLY A 287 -10.38 -5.51 -0.42
C GLY A 287 -8.93 -5.14 -0.71
N LYS A 288 -8.66 -3.85 -0.94
CA LYS A 288 -7.31 -3.34 -1.21
C LYS A 288 -7.21 -1.89 -0.77
N GLY A 289 -6.17 -1.55 -0.01
CA GLY A 289 -6.05 -0.18 0.45
C GLY A 289 -4.77 0.13 1.21
N VAL A 290 -4.86 1.19 2.02
CA VAL A 290 -3.78 1.70 2.87
C VAL A 290 -4.33 1.92 4.27
N VAL A 291 -3.56 1.55 5.30
CA VAL A 291 -3.93 1.70 6.71
C VAL A 291 -3.06 2.72 7.40
N PHE A 292 -3.68 3.51 8.27
CA PHE A 292 -3.03 4.46 9.16
C PHE A 292 -3.47 4.21 10.60
N ILE A 293 -2.52 4.25 11.54
CA ILE A 293 -2.78 4.23 12.99
C ILE A 293 -2.22 5.50 13.58
N ASN A 294 -3.07 6.32 14.21
CA ASN A 294 -2.67 7.67 14.67
C ASN A 294 -1.87 8.39 13.58
N HIS A 295 -2.47 8.61 12.39
CA HIS A 295 -1.81 9.18 11.18
C HIS A 295 -0.52 8.53 10.66
N TYR A 296 0.02 7.48 11.31
CA TYR A 296 1.19 6.73 10.82
C TYR A 296 0.78 5.71 9.76
N ASN A 297 1.32 5.86 8.55
CA ASN A 297 1.04 4.98 7.43
C ASN A 297 1.72 3.61 7.60
N LEU A 298 0.92 2.58 7.90
CA LEU A 298 1.41 1.21 8.06
C LEU A 298 1.81 0.56 6.73
N GLY A 299 1.29 1.08 5.62
CA GLY A 299 1.48 0.54 4.28
C GLY A 299 0.21 -0.06 3.70
N ARG A 300 0.39 -0.94 2.70
CA ARG A 300 -0.67 -1.46 1.85
C ARG A 300 -1.16 -2.83 2.31
N TYR A 301 -2.46 -3.06 2.22
CA TYR A 301 -3.07 -4.40 2.30
C TYR A 301 -3.75 -4.76 0.97
N TRP A 302 -3.87 -6.06 0.70
CA TRP A 302 -4.55 -6.55 -0.48
C TRP A 302 -5.04 -7.98 -0.28
N HIS A 303 -6.33 -8.23 -0.47
CA HIS A 303 -6.99 -9.54 -0.30
C HIS A 303 -6.39 -10.67 -1.15
N VAL A 304 -5.68 -10.37 -2.24
CA VAL A 304 -5.01 -11.39 -3.07
C VAL A 304 -3.84 -12.04 -2.32
N GLY A 305 -3.39 -11.41 -1.23
CA GLY A 305 -2.33 -11.90 -0.38
C GLY A 305 -0.95 -11.83 -1.04
N PRO A 306 0.01 -12.59 -0.52
CA PRO A 306 -0.16 -13.60 0.51
C PRO A 306 -0.21 -13.00 1.93
N GLN A 307 0.10 -11.71 2.09
CA GLN A 307 0.06 -10.97 3.36
C GLN A 307 -1.37 -10.53 3.70
N PHE A 308 -1.87 -10.93 4.86
CA PHE A 308 -3.21 -10.58 5.34
C PHE A 308 -3.19 -9.73 6.61
N THR A 309 -2.04 -9.61 7.28
CA THR A 309 -1.88 -8.78 8.46
C THR A 309 -0.83 -7.70 8.23
N LEU A 310 -1.03 -6.53 8.84
CA LEU A 310 -0.06 -5.44 8.89
C LEU A 310 0.53 -5.33 10.29
N TYR A 311 1.85 -5.25 10.38
CA TYR A 311 2.54 -5.06 11.65
C TYR A 311 2.25 -3.66 12.22
N VAL A 312 1.86 -3.61 13.49
CA VAL A 312 1.59 -2.38 14.25
C VAL A 312 2.63 -2.25 15.36
N PRO A 313 3.67 -1.41 15.19
CA PRO A 313 4.64 -1.16 16.25
C PRO A 313 3.96 -0.54 17.47
N GLY A 314 4.30 -0.99 18.67
CA GLY A 314 3.78 -0.44 19.91
C GLY A 314 4.12 1.05 20.10
N CYS A 315 5.18 1.54 19.45
CA CYS A 315 5.52 2.97 19.44
C CYS A 315 4.59 3.85 18.59
N TYR A 316 3.74 3.26 17.74
CA TYR A 316 2.69 3.99 17.01
C TYR A 316 1.39 4.07 17.82
N LEU A 317 1.31 3.37 18.95
CA LEU A 317 0.14 3.31 19.82
C LEU A 317 0.31 4.21 21.04
N LYS A 318 -0.78 4.85 21.45
CA LYS A 318 -0.90 5.64 22.68
C LYS A 318 -1.33 4.75 23.83
N ALA A 319 -0.79 5.01 25.02
CA ALA A 319 -1.10 4.26 26.22
C ALA A 319 -2.49 4.61 26.77
N TYR A 320 -3.11 3.68 27.51
CA TYR A 320 -4.33 3.96 28.27
C TYR A 320 -4.12 5.17 29.22
N PRO A 321 -5.07 6.12 29.32
CA PRO A 321 -6.43 6.11 28.78
C PRO A 321 -6.62 6.84 27.43
N GLU A 322 -5.55 7.09 26.68
CA GLU A 322 -5.67 7.80 25.40
C GLU A 322 -6.37 6.95 24.33
N ASN A 323 -7.14 7.61 23.45
CA ASN A 323 -7.73 6.98 22.28
C ASN A 323 -6.69 6.89 21.16
N ASN A 324 -6.62 5.71 20.55
CA ASN A 324 -5.94 5.48 19.29
C ASN A 324 -6.95 5.62 18.14
N THR A 325 -6.50 6.16 17.02
CA THR A 325 -7.30 6.22 15.78
C THR A 325 -6.81 5.19 14.79
N ILE A 326 -7.75 4.69 13.99
CA ILE A 326 -7.47 3.89 12.80
C ILE A 326 -8.21 4.52 11.62
N THR A 327 -7.45 4.81 10.56
CA THR A 327 -7.97 5.36 9.31
C THR A 327 -7.59 4.41 8.18
N ILE A 328 -8.54 4.04 7.33
CA ILE A 328 -8.34 3.13 6.20
C ILE A 328 -8.83 3.80 4.94
N LEU A 329 -7.96 3.92 3.93
CA LEU A 329 -8.40 4.15 2.55
C LEU A 329 -8.69 2.78 1.93
N GLU A 330 -9.95 2.47 1.66
CA GLU A 330 -10.37 1.27 0.91
C GLU A 330 -10.65 1.64 -0.55
N LEU A 331 -10.19 0.80 -1.47
CA LEU A 331 -10.33 0.98 -2.91
C LEU A 331 -11.38 0.05 -3.52
N HIS A 332 -11.63 -1.14 -2.94
CA HIS A 332 -12.50 -2.19 -3.49
C HIS A 332 -13.27 -2.93 -2.39
N TYR A 333 -14.50 -3.37 -2.66
CA TYR A 333 -15.10 -4.43 -1.86
C TYR A 333 -14.60 -5.81 -2.36
N ILE A 334 -14.65 -6.83 -1.50
CA ILE A 334 -14.32 -8.23 -1.86
C ILE A 334 -15.45 -8.84 -2.68
#